data_AF-A0A086L329-F1
#
_entry.id   AF-A0A086L329-F1
#
_cell.length_a   1.000
_cell.length_b   1.000
_cell.length_c   1.000
_cell.angle_alpha   90.00
_cell.angle_beta   90.00
_cell.angle_gamma   90.00
#
_symmetry.space_group_name_H-M   'P 1'
#
loop_
_entity.id
_entity.type
_entity.pdbx_description
1 polymer ?
#
loop_
_entity_poly.entity_id
_entity_poly.type
_entity_poly.pdbx_seq_one_letter_code
_entity_poly.pdbx_strand_id
1 'polypeptide(L)' 'MREIISLHIGQAGVQVGNACWELFCLEHGIGSGGRRVDQVNGGDFISSDSSFNAFFAETAQKQY' A
#
# COMPACT_ATOMS: atom_id res chain seq x y z
N MET A 1 14.29 6.97 -7.10
CA MET A 1 13.23 6.05 -6.63
C MET A 1 13.45 4.72 -7.35
N ARG A 2 13.43 3.60 -6.63
CA ARG A 2 13.58 2.26 -7.23
C ARG A 2 12.27 1.53 -6.98
N GLU A 3 11.58 1.17 -8.05
CA GLU A 3 10.28 0.50 -7.99
C GLU A 3 10.47 -1.02 -7.98
N ILE A 4 9.52 -1.73 -7.36
CA ILE A 4 9.51 -3.18 -7.24
C ILE A 4 8.19 -3.70 -7.80
N ILE A 5 8.26 -4.71 -8.66
CA ILE A 5 7.09 -5.43 -9.19
C ILE A 5 6.96 -6.75 -8.43
N SER A 6 5.85 -6.92 -7.71
CA SER A 6 5.53 -8.18 -7.02
C SER A 6 4.70 -9.09 -7.91
N LEU A 7 5.27 -10.23 -8.32
CA LEU A 7 4.60 -11.24 -9.14
C LEU A 7 4.12 -12.41 -8.26
N HIS A 8 2.80 -12.65 -8.25
CA HIS A 8 2.17 -13.73 -7.49
C HIS A 8 1.62 -14.77 -8.45
N ILE A 9 2.14 -16.00 -8.42
CA ILE A 9 1.83 -17.05 -9.41
C ILE A 9 1.26 -18.28 -8.72
N GLY A 10 0.20 -18.85 -9.31
CA GLY A 10 -0.48 -20.03 -8.81
C GLY A 10 -1.39 -19.75 -7.59
N GLN A 11 -2.15 -20.76 -7.19
CA GLN A 11 -3.18 -20.62 -6.15
C GLN A 11 -2.62 -20.11 -4.82
N ALA A 12 -1.53 -20.73 -4.33
CA ALA A 12 -0.90 -20.34 -3.07
C ALA A 12 -0.29 -18.94 -3.16
N GLY A 13 0.41 -18.64 -4.27
CA GLY A 13 1.04 -17.33 -4.48
C GLY A 13 0.03 -16.19 -4.48
N VAL A 14 -1.12 -16.36 -5.15
CA VAL A 14 -2.18 -15.34 -5.18
C VAL A 14 -2.81 -15.14 -3.80
N GLN A 15 -3.08 -16.22 -3.04
CA GLN A 15 -3.65 -16.08 -1.70
C GLN A 15 -2.72 -15.36 -0.73
N VAL A 16 -1.43 -15.73 -0.73
CA VAL A 16 -0.42 -15.04 0.08
C VAL A 16 -0.29 -13.59 -0.38
N GLY A 17 -0.25 -13.34 -1.69
CA GLY A 17 -0.17 -11.99 -2.24
C GLY A 17 -1.32 -11.10 -1.79
N ASN A 18 -2.54 -11.61 -1.80
CA ASN A 18 -3.72 -10.87 -1.31
C ASN A 18 -3.59 -10.51 0.17
N ALA A 19 -3.17 -11.45 1.02
CA ALA A 19 -2.97 -11.19 2.45
C ALA A 19 -1.84 -10.18 2.69
N CYS A 20 -0.74 -10.26 1.95
CA CYS A 20 0.36 -9.29 2.02
C CYS A 20 -0.10 -7.88 1.63
N TRP A 21 -0.85 -7.73 0.53
CA TRP A 21 -1.35 -6.44 0.09
C TRP A 21 -2.40 -5.86 1.03
N GLU A 22 -3.25 -6.69 1.64
CA GLU A 22 -4.17 -6.24 2.69
C GLU A 22 -3.38 -5.64 3.87
N LEU A 23 -2.32 -6.32 4.31
CA LEU A 23 -1.46 -5.81 5.38
C LEU A 23 -0.74 -4.52 4.97
N PHE A 24 -0.16 -4.45 3.77
CA PHE A 24 0.51 -3.23 3.27
C PHE A 24 -0.45 -2.03 3.22
N CYS A 25 -1.69 -2.24 2.79
CA CYS A 25 -2.71 -1.21 2.80
C CYS A 25 -3.03 -0.76 4.24
N LEU A 26 -3.21 -1.69 5.18
CA LEU A 26 -3.48 -1.36 6.58
C LEU A 26 -2.33 -0.59 7.24
N GLU A 27 -1.09 -1.02 7.04
CA GLU A 27 0.11 -0.36 7.57
C GLU A 27 0.27 1.08 7.06
N HIS A 28 -0.16 1.35 5.82
CA HIS A 28 -0.08 2.67 5.19
C HIS A 28 -1.40 3.46 5.23
N GLY A 29 -2.39 2.98 5.97
CA GLY A 29 -3.69 3.61 6.13
C GLY A 29 -4.50 3.71 4.83
N ILE A 30 -4.26 2.84 3.84
CA ILE A 30 -4.99 2.80 2.58
C ILE A 30 -6.26 1.97 2.76
N GLY A 31 -7.41 2.59 2.54
CA GLY A 31 -8.69 1.90 2.53
C GLY A 31 -8.92 1.10 1.25
N SER A 32 -9.97 0.28 1.23
CA SER A 32 -10.35 -0.55 0.07
C SER A 32 -10.62 0.24 -1.22
N GLY A 33 -10.85 1.56 -1.13
CA GLY A 33 -10.97 2.47 -2.27
C GLY A 33 -9.65 2.99 -2.82
N GLY A 34 -8.50 2.50 -2.35
CA GLY A 34 -7.16 2.95 -2.76
C GLY A 34 -6.78 4.33 -2.23
N ARG A 35 -7.57 4.91 -1.33
CA ARG A 35 -7.27 6.22 -0.73
C ARG A 35 -6.73 6.05 0.66
N ARG A 36 -5.72 6.86 1.02
CA ARG A 36 -5.33 7.01 2.40
C ARG A 36 -6.50 7.57 3.21
N VAL A 37 -6.83 6.89 4.29
CA VAL A 37 -7.79 7.36 5.27
C VAL A 37 -7.01 8.24 6.23
N ASP A 38 -7.16 9.55 6.08
CA ASP A 38 -6.51 10.51 6.98
C ASP A 38 -6.88 10.18 8.42
N GLN A 39 -5.89 9.87 9.27
CA GLN A 39 -6.13 9.69 10.70
C GLN A 39 -6.52 11.05 11.28
N VAL A 40 -7.81 11.24 11.56
CA VAL A 40 -8.37 12.47 12.14
C VAL A 40 -7.85 12.75 13.56
N ASN A 41 -7.12 11.83 14.22
CA ASN A 41 -6.62 12.07 15.58
C ASN A 41 -5.25 11.43 15.83
N GLY A 42 -4.20 12.26 15.86
CA GLY A 42 -3.03 12.08 16.71
C GLY A 42 -2.13 10.89 16.40
N GLY A 43 -1.31 11.00 15.35
CA GLY A 43 -0.23 10.05 15.11
C GLY A 43 0.55 10.39 13.85
N ASP A 44 1.49 11.33 13.96
CA ASP A 44 2.50 11.65 12.94
C ASP A 44 3.50 10.48 12.78
N PHE A 45 3.02 9.29 12.40
CA PHE A 45 3.87 8.09 12.27
C PHE A 45 4.20 7.71 10.81
N ILE A 46 3.55 8.32 9.81
CA ILE A 46 3.91 8.06 8.40
C ILE A 46 4.51 9.33 7.79
N SER A 47 5.50 9.88 8.50
CA SER A 47 6.38 10.90 7.98
C SER A 47 7.26 10.26 6.90
N SER A 48 6.95 10.53 5.63
CA SER A 48 7.91 10.49 4.51
C SER A 48 8.69 9.18 4.29
N ASP A 49 8.08 8.00 4.43
CA ASP A 49 8.81 6.78 4.10
C ASP A 49 8.97 6.68 2.57
N SER A 50 10.12 7.10 2.06
CA SER A 50 10.47 7.03 0.63
C SER A 50 10.37 5.61 0.07
N SER A 51 10.36 4.61 0.96
CA SER A 51 10.18 3.19 0.69
C SER A 51 8.76 2.85 0.23
N PHE A 52 7.73 3.62 0.62
CA PHE A 52 6.34 3.41 0.21
C PHE A 52 6.17 3.43 -1.31
N ASN A 53 6.83 4.39 -1.96
CA ASN A 53 6.77 4.56 -3.42
C ASN A 53 7.57 3.49 -4.19
N ALA A 54 8.25 2.56 -3.50
CA ALA A 54 8.81 1.40 -4.16
C ALA A 54 7.72 0.38 -4.54
N PHE A 55 6.59 0.37 -3.81
CA PHE A 55 5.52 -0.62 -3.97
C PHE A 55 4.21 -0.02 -4.49
N PHE A 56 3.89 1.22 -4.12
CA PHE A 56 2.65 1.88 -4.54
C PHE A 56 2.90 2.99 -5.57
N ALA A 57 1.98 3.13 -6.53
CA ALA A 57 2.00 4.18 -7.52
C ALA A 57 0.74 5.05 -7.40
N GLU A 58 0.89 6.36 -7.37
CA GLU A 58 -0.26 7.27 -7.24
C GLU A 58 -0.86 7.59 -8.61
N THR A 59 -2.18 7.47 -8.72
CA THR A 59 -2.96 7.89 -9.88
C THR A 59 -3.33 9.37 -9.82
N ALA A 60 -3.77 9.95 -10.94
CA ALA A 60 -4.24 11.35 -10.98
C ALA A 60 -5.44 11.63 -10.06
N GLN A 61 -6.16 10.59 -9.61
CA GLN A 61 -7.31 10.71 -8.70
C GLN A 61 -6.93 10.57 -7.22
N LYS A 62 -5.62 10.60 -6.90
CA LYS A 62 -5.06 10.39 -5.56
C LYS A 62 -5.42 9.03 -4.96
N GLN A 63 -5.38 8.01 -5.81
CA GLN A 63 -5.48 6.61 -5.39
C GLN A 63 -4.11 5.95 -5.55
N TYR A 64 -3.77 5.05 -4.64
CA TYR A 64 -2.57 4.23 -4.65
C TYR A 64 -2.89 2.79 -5.07
#